data_AF-A0A2M7PVW4-F1
#
_entry.id   AF-A0A2M7PVW4-F1
#
_cell.length_a   1.000
_cell.length_b   1.000
_cell.length_c   1.000
_cell.angle_alpha   90.00
_cell.angle_beta   90.00
_cell.angle_gamma   90.00
#
_symmetry.space_group_name_H-M   'P 1'
#
loop_
_entity.id
_entity.type
_entity.pdbx_description
1 polymer ?
#
loop_
_entity_poly.entity_id
_entity_poly.type
_entity_poly.pdbx_seq_one_letter_code
_entity_poly.pdbx_strand_id
1 'polypeptide(L)' 'KVPLVFSYLDYGKKEAGIGPAFYPTGDYDQDLAKIQEYYKGITARYPHQFNL' A
#
# COMPACT_ATOMS: atom_id res chain seq x y z
N LYS A 1 18.70 -5.50 6.34
CA LYS A 1 17.51 -4.71 5.93
C LYS A 1 16.30 -5.63 6.01
N VAL A 2 15.21 -5.19 6.63
CA VAL A 2 13.97 -5.99 6.76
C VAL A 2 13.04 -5.62 5.61
N PRO A 3 12.52 -6.58 4.83
CA PRO A 3 11.57 -6.29 3.76
C PRO A 3 10.20 -5.92 4.33
N LEU A 4 9.50 -5.05 3.62
CA LEU A 4 8.10 -4.69 3.84
C LEU A 4 7.26 -5.46 2.82
N VAL A 5 6.33 -6.28 3.26
CA VAL A 5 5.39 -6.94 2.34
C VAL A 5 4.13 -6.09 2.30
N PHE A 6 3.76 -5.61 1.11
CA PHE A 6 2.53 -4.86 0.95
C PHE A 6 1.35 -5.83 0.95
N SER A 7 0.29 -5.50 1.67
CA SER A 7 -0.94 -6.29 1.72
C SER A 7 -2.12 -5.34 1.80
N TYR A 8 -3.24 -5.70 1.18
CA TYR A 8 -4.41 -4.85 1.13
C TYR A 8 -5.72 -5.62 1.28
N LEU A 9 -6.77 -4.87 1.64
CA LEU A 9 -8.16 -5.28 1.59
C LEU A 9 -8.91 -4.27 0.73
N ASP A 10 -9.42 -4.71 -0.42
CA ASP A 10 -10.26 -3.90 -1.29
C ASP A 10 -11.73 -4.18 -0.96
N TYR A 11 -12.36 -3.26 -0.24
CA TYR A 11 -13.76 -3.38 0.18
C TYR A 11 -14.74 -3.17 -0.98
N GLY A 12 -14.33 -2.49 -2.05
CA GLY A 12 -15.14 -2.32 -3.26
C GLY A 12 -15.28 -3.62 -4.03
N LYS A 13 -14.19 -4.40 -4.10
CA LYS A 13 -14.14 -5.70 -4.78
C LYS A 13 -14.40 -6.90 -3.87
N LYS A 14 -14.32 -6.72 -2.55
CA LYS A 14 -14.34 -7.79 -1.53
C LYS A 14 -13.20 -8.79 -1.70
N GLU A 15 -12.02 -8.27 -2.00
CA GLU A 15 -10.82 -9.07 -2.24
C GLU A 15 -9.71 -8.68 -1.26
N ALA A 16 -8.82 -9.63 -0.99
CA ALA A 16 -7.61 -9.43 -0.22
C ALA A 16 -6.41 -9.84 -1.08
N GLY A 17 -5.33 -9.08 -1.00
CA GLY A 17 -4.13 -9.34 -1.77
C GLY A 17 -2.87 -9.21 -0.92
N ILE A 18 -1.89 -10.04 -1.24
CA ILE A 18 -0.52 -9.91 -0.75
C ILE A 18 0.35 -9.59 -1.96
N GLY A 19 1.03 -8.46 -1.87
CA GLY A 19 1.92 -7.92 -2.88
C GLY A 19 3.35 -8.42 -2.74
N PRO A 20 4.25 -7.88 -3.58
CA PRO A 20 5.66 -8.22 -3.54
C PRO A 20 6.33 -7.70 -2.26
N ALA A 21 7.47 -8.31 -1.92
CA ALA A 21 8.37 -7.77 -0.91
C ALA A 21 9.03 -6.48 -1.44
N PHE A 22 8.80 -5.38 -0.76
CA PHE A 22 9.44 -4.09 -0.99
C PHE A 22 10.66 -3.93 -0.06
N TYR A 23 11.78 -3.53 -0.64
CA TYR A 23 13.01 -3.26 0.11
C TYR A 23 13.25 -1.75 0.13
N PRO A 24 13.05 -1.08 1.28
CA PRO A 24 13.22 0.36 1.35
C PRO A 24 14.65 0.77 1.01
N THR A 25 14.75 1.86 0.24
CA THR A 25 16.02 2.44 -0.20
C THR A 25 16.70 3.19 0.94
N GLY A 26 15.91 3.73 1.87
CA GLY A 26 16.34 4.62 2.95
C GLY A 26 16.06 6.10 2.65
N ASP A 27 15.61 6.42 1.45
CA ASP A 27 15.04 7.73 1.11
C ASP A 27 13.53 7.69 1.39
N TYR A 28 13.13 8.44 2.41
CA TYR A 28 11.75 8.43 2.90
C TYR A 28 10.75 8.88 1.83
N ASP A 29 11.04 9.98 1.13
CA ASP A 29 10.10 10.58 0.18
C ASP A 29 9.89 9.67 -1.04
N GLN A 30 10.99 9.08 -1.55
CA GLN A 30 10.92 8.12 -2.65
C GLN A 30 10.23 6.82 -2.27
N ASP A 31 10.50 6.29 -1.07
CA ASP A 31 9.89 5.06 -0.60
C ASP A 31 8.39 5.28 -0.32
N LEU A 32 8.01 6.42 0.25
CA LEU A 32 6.62 6.79 0.49
C LEU A 32 5.83 6.91 -0.82
N ALA A 33 6.38 7.57 -1.84
CA ALA A 33 5.72 7.70 -3.14
C ALA A 33 5.42 6.33 -3.78
N LYS A 34 6.35 5.37 -3.65
CA LYS A 34 6.14 3.99 -4.16
C LYS A 34 5.08 3.24 -3.38
N ILE A 35 5.06 3.39 -2.05
CA ILE A 35 4.04 2.79 -1.18
C ILE A 35 2.65 3.35 -1.53
N GLN A 36 2.55 4.66 -1.72
CA GLN A 36 1.31 5.34 -2.09
C GLN A 36 0.80 4.90 -3.46
N GLU A 37 1.68 4.84 -4.46
CA GLU A 37 1.31 4.37 -5.80
C GLU A 37 0.80 2.92 -5.78
N TYR A 38 1.37 2.05 -4.93
CA TYR A 38 0.90 0.66 -4.81
C TYR A 38 -0.55 0.56 -4.31
N TYR A 39 -0.93 1.38 -3.31
CA TYR A 39 -2.29 1.35 -2.74
C TYR A 39 -3.31 2.16 -3.54
N LYS A 40 -2.89 2.84 -4.60
CA LYS A 40 -3.77 3.64 -5.45
C LYS A 40 -4.86 2.77 -6.09
N GLY A 41 -6.10 3.21 -5.96
CA GLY A 41 -7.26 2.49 -6.50
C GLY A 41 -7.77 1.34 -5.63
N ILE A 42 -7.15 1.06 -4.48
CA ILE A 42 -7.71 0.15 -3.47
C ILE A 42 -8.78 0.87 -2.68
N THR A 43 -9.97 0.27 -2.57
CA THR A 43 -11.06 0.86 -1.79
C THR A 43 -10.94 0.48 -0.31
N ALA A 44 -10.56 1.43 0.54
CA ALA A 44 -10.51 1.24 1.99
C ALA A 44 -11.92 1.06 2.59
N ARG A 45 -12.01 0.47 3.79
CA ARG A 45 -13.28 0.34 4.54
C ARG A 45 -13.93 1.69 4.85
N TYR A 46 -13.11 2.69 5.16
CA TYR A 46 -13.52 4.06 5.45
C TYR A 46 -12.77 5.01 4.51
N PRO A 47 -13.24 5.21 3.26
CA PRO A 47 -12.51 5.99 2.26
C PRO A 47 -12.20 7.43 2.70
N HIS A 48 -13.08 8.05 3.49
CA HIS A 48 -12.91 9.41 4.01
C HIS A 48 -11.84 9.54 5.11
N GLN A 49 -11.34 8.43 5.66
CA GLN A 49 -10.24 8.39 6.64
C GLN A 49 -8.94 7.89 6.00
N PHE A 50 -8.97 7.58 4.70
CA PHE A 50 -7.82 7.13 3.97
C PHE A 50 -7.05 8.34 3.42
N ASN A 51 -5.73 8.27 3.50
CA ASN A 51 -4.83 9.38 3.19
C ASN A 51 -4.44 9.48 1.70
N LEU A 52 -5.12 8.71 0.83
CA LEU A 52 -4.84 8.58 -0.60
C LEU A 52 -6.07 8.94 -1.44
#